data_AF-A0A0C2CUW1-F1
#
_entry.id   AF-A0A0C2CUW1-F1
#
_cell.length_a   1.000
_cell.length_b   1.000
_cell.length_c   1.000
_cell.angle_alpha   90.00
_cell.angle_beta   90.00
_cell.angle_gamma   90.00
#
_symmetry.space_group_name_H-M   'P 1'
#
loop_
_entity.id
_entity.type
_entity.pdbx_description
1 polymer ?
#
loop_
_entity_poly.entity_id
_entity_poly.type
_entity_poly.pdbx_seq_one_letter_code
_entity_poly.pdbx_strand_id
1 'polypeptide(L)'
;MMLSLLVTPLIFGGGCKNDDVAEEGTTDTTGDGDGDPSGDGDGDPTGDGDGDPATTGDGDGDGDGDPTGDGDGDPPDPIVYSDAAVEDYTRVDRMGMPAVNTALIMSKDEYNAANPTDDVALDFGPEVIASLTGLHAALDDDLLGVMLTPCAPNQCLNQASPLVIPDTLKIDLDDDDTFPNGRALTDPVMDVTLGLIMLNLMVHEVTTLVGVLNPTENDVPFEADFPYLAPPH
;
A
#
# COMPACT_ATOMS: atom_id res chain seq x y z
N MET A 1 22.36 13.73 -19.94
CA MET A 1 23.21 12.69 -20.58
C MET A 1 22.29 11.52 -20.93
N MET A 2 22.18 11.17 -22.22
CA MET A 2 21.30 10.10 -22.70
C MET A 2 21.77 8.74 -22.19
N LEU A 3 20.96 8.06 -21.38
CA LEU A 3 21.19 6.67 -21.00
C LEU A 3 20.53 5.76 -22.04
N SER A 4 21.35 5.13 -22.86
CA SER A 4 20.94 4.20 -23.92
C SER A 4 20.61 2.84 -23.32
N LEU A 5 19.32 2.49 -23.26
CA LEU A 5 18.86 1.16 -22.86
C LEU A 5 19.03 0.17 -24.03
N LEU A 6 20.02 -0.70 -23.95
CA LEU A 6 20.29 -1.75 -24.94
C LEU A 6 19.43 -3.00 -24.62
N VAL A 7 18.28 -3.10 -25.29
CA VAL A 7 17.42 -4.30 -25.25
C VAL A 7 18.05 -5.38 -26.13
N THR A 8 18.40 -6.54 -25.54
CA THR A 8 18.81 -7.73 -26.29
C THR A 8 17.65 -8.72 -26.31
N PRO A 9 17.11 -9.12 -27.48
CA PRO A 9 16.01 -10.07 -27.54
C PRO A 9 16.50 -11.51 -27.38
N LEU A 10 15.89 -12.25 -26.46
CA LEU A 10 16.05 -13.70 -26.32
C LEU A 10 15.13 -14.41 -27.32
N ILE A 11 15.72 -15.09 -28.29
CA ILE A 11 15.00 -15.87 -29.31
C ILE A 11 14.65 -17.25 -28.73
N PHE A 12 13.36 -17.55 -28.59
CA PHE A 12 12.87 -18.92 -28.47
C PHE A 12 12.14 -19.33 -29.75
N GLY A 13 12.66 -20.38 -30.41
CA GLY A 13 12.09 -20.99 -31.60
C GLY A 13 11.41 -22.33 -31.29
N GLY A 14 10.29 -22.56 -31.97
CA GLY A 14 9.48 -23.79 -31.98
C GLY A 14 8.02 -23.44 -31.68
N GLY A 15 7.01 -23.69 -32.51
CA GLY A 15 6.87 -24.59 -33.65
C GLY A 15 5.49 -25.25 -33.56
N CYS A 16 4.49 -24.63 -34.20
CA CYS A 16 3.20 -25.14 -34.74
C CYS A 16 2.35 -26.18 -33.97
N LYS A 17 1.07 -25.84 -33.73
CA LYS A 17 -0.10 -26.27 -34.56
C LYS A 17 -1.43 -25.80 -33.94
N ASN A 18 -2.29 -25.24 -34.78
CA ASN A 18 -3.73 -25.20 -34.56
C ASN A 18 -4.30 -26.61 -34.80
N ASP A 19 -5.37 -26.98 -34.10
CA ASP A 19 -6.61 -27.50 -34.70
C ASP A 19 -7.67 -27.79 -33.61
N ASP A 20 -8.89 -27.40 -33.96
CA ASP A 20 -10.19 -27.96 -33.60
C ASP A 20 -11.05 -27.46 -32.41
N VAL A 21 -12.24 -27.05 -32.84
CA VAL A 21 -13.48 -26.68 -32.18
C VAL A 21 -14.16 -27.94 -31.61
N ALA A 22 -14.69 -27.85 -30.39
CA ALA A 22 -15.85 -28.64 -29.96
C ALA A 22 -16.67 -27.85 -28.94
N GLU A 23 -17.96 -27.78 -29.18
CA GLU A 23 -18.97 -27.05 -28.44
C GLU A 23 -19.68 -27.94 -27.39
N GLU A 24 -20.35 -27.24 -26.46
CA GLU A 24 -21.53 -27.61 -25.67
C GLU A 24 -21.36 -28.46 -24.39
N GLY A 25 -21.93 -27.92 -23.32
CA GLY A 25 -21.96 -28.47 -21.97
C GLY A 25 -22.57 -27.50 -20.97
N THR A 26 -23.82 -27.11 -21.18
CA THR A 26 -24.62 -26.28 -20.27
C THR A 26 -24.75 -26.92 -18.88
N THR A 27 -24.57 -26.13 -17.81
CA THR A 27 -25.40 -26.26 -16.60
C THR A 27 -25.63 -24.89 -15.99
N ASP A 28 -26.89 -24.49 -16.07
CA ASP A 28 -27.54 -23.41 -15.35
C ASP A 28 -27.57 -23.74 -13.85
N THR A 29 -27.06 -22.84 -13.01
CA THR A 29 -27.55 -22.64 -11.66
C THR A 29 -27.63 -21.15 -11.38
N THR A 30 -28.84 -20.64 -11.54
CA THR A 30 -29.37 -19.43 -10.94
C THR A 30 -29.08 -19.36 -9.43
N GLY A 31 -28.62 -18.20 -8.98
CA GLY A 31 -28.43 -17.87 -7.58
C GLY A 31 -28.39 -16.35 -7.41
N ASP A 32 -29.57 -15.74 -7.29
CA ASP A 32 -29.73 -14.35 -6.85
C ASP A 32 -29.26 -14.23 -5.40
N GLY A 33 -28.31 -13.32 -5.15
CA GLY A 33 -27.73 -13.10 -3.83
C GLY A 33 -27.34 -11.64 -3.67
N ASP A 34 -28.35 -10.79 -3.45
CA ASP A 34 -28.20 -9.42 -2.97
C ASP A 34 -27.45 -9.43 -1.63
N GLY A 35 -26.27 -8.80 -1.57
CA GLY A 35 -25.45 -8.73 -0.37
C GLY A 35 -24.60 -7.47 -0.33
N ASP A 36 -25.24 -6.33 -0.07
CA ASP A 36 -24.59 -5.09 0.36
C ASP A 36 -23.97 -5.29 1.77
N PRO A 37 -22.83 -4.64 2.10
CA PRO A 37 -21.97 -4.99 3.20
C PRO A 37 -22.36 -4.26 4.49
N SER A 38 -22.45 -5.01 5.59
CA SER A 38 -22.32 -4.47 6.94
C SER A 38 -21.68 -5.54 7.80
N GLY A 39 -20.60 -5.19 8.48
CA GLY A 39 -19.71 -6.17 9.12
C GLY A 39 -18.63 -5.51 9.95
N ASP A 40 -18.97 -4.42 10.61
CA ASP A 40 -18.34 -3.89 11.81
C ASP A 40 -18.33 -5.03 12.85
N GLY A 41 -17.15 -5.57 13.09
CA GLY A 41 -16.94 -6.79 13.85
C GLY A 41 -15.67 -6.70 14.69
N ASP A 42 -15.62 -5.68 15.54
CA ASP A 42 -14.79 -5.67 16.74
C ASP A 42 -15.20 -6.89 17.60
N GLY A 43 -14.29 -7.84 17.73
CA GLY A 43 -14.56 -9.07 18.44
C GLY A 43 -13.30 -9.90 18.64
N ASP A 44 -12.36 -9.35 19.40
CA ASP A 44 -11.33 -10.11 20.12
C ASP A 44 -12.01 -11.06 21.12
N PRO A 45 -11.74 -12.38 21.07
CA PRO A 45 -12.07 -13.28 22.14
C PRO A 45 -10.85 -14.14 22.51
N THR A 46 -9.74 -13.53 22.92
CA THR A 46 -8.75 -14.24 23.73
C THR A 46 -8.33 -13.38 24.92
N GLY A 47 -9.10 -13.51 26.01
CA GLY A 47 -8.62 -13.12 27.32
C GLY A 47 -7.42 -13.97 27.73
N ASP A 48 -6.25 -13.39 27.63
CA ASP A 48 -5.07 -13.71 28.42
C ASP A 48 -5.04 -12.79 29.64
N GLY A 49 -5.59 -13.34 30.73
CA GLY A 49 -5.48 -12.75 32.04
C GLY A 49 -4.02 -12.67 32.48
N ASP A 50 -3.43 -11.50 32.30
CA ASP A 50 -2.28 -11.06 33.07
C ASP A 50 -2.79 -10.27 34.27
N GLY A 51 -2.86 -11.00 35.38
CA GLY A 51 -3.25 -10.51 36.68
C GLY A 51 -2.42 -9.32 37.10
N ASP A 52 -3.12 -8.21 37.30
CA ASP A 52 -2.72 -7.10 38.14
C ASP A 52 -2.21 -7.65 39.49
N PRO A 53 -0.94 -7.44 39.88
CA PRO A 53 -0.51 -7.77 41.21
C PRO A 53 -1.16 -6.75 42.14
N ALA A 54 -2.23 -7.19 42.81
CA ALA A 54 -2.81 -6.52 43.95
C ALA A 54 -1.72 -5.95 44.87
N THR A 55 -1.50 -4.65 44.78
CA THR A 55 -0.92 -3.85 45.86
C THR A 55 -1.99 -2.87 46.28
N THR A 56 -2.66 -3.27 47.36
CA THR A 56 -3.45 -2.48 48.29
C THR A 56 -3.88 -1.09 47.80
N GLY A 57 -5.15 -0.99 47.40
CA GLY A 57 -5.85 0.28 47.41
C GLY A 57 -5.88 0.85 48.82
N ASP A 58 -4.98 1.80 49.08
CA ASP A 58 -5.25 2.87 50.02
C ASP A 58 -6.01 3.92 49.23
N GLY A 59 -7.34 3.90 49.37
CA GLY A 59 -8.17 4.98 48.89
C GLY A 59 -7.86 6.22 49.71
N ASP A 60 -7.15 7.16 49.11
CA ASP A 60 -7.22 8.56 49.47
C ASP A 60 -7.79 9.29 48.26
N GLY A 61 -9.04 9.72 48.41
CA GLY A 61 -9.67 10.61 47.48
C GLY A 61 -9.24 12.03 47.79
N ASP A 62 -8.67 12.68 46.80
CA ASP A 62 -8.53 14.12 46.70
C ASP A 62 -9.18 14.50 45.37
N GLY A 63 -10.51 14.46 45.39
CA GLY A 63 -11.28 15.36 44.56
C GLY A 63 -10.95 16.78 45.00
N ASP A 64 -9.86 17.34 44.48
CA ASP A 64 -9.64 18.77 44.44
C ASP A 64 -10.43 19.32 43.25
N GLY A 65 -11.75 19.42 43.48
CA GLY A 65 -12.57 20.37 42.75
C GLY A 65 -12.04 21.79 43.01
N ASP A 66 -10.91 22.14 42.39
CA ASP A 66 -10.36 23.46 42.36
C ASP A 66 -10.93 24.22 41.16
N PRO A 67 -11.77 25.24 41.39
CA PRO A 67 -12.22 26.13 40.33
C PRO A 67 -11.18 27.20 39.96
N THR A 68 -9.95 27.14 40.51
CA THR A 68 -8.87 28.09 40.19
C THR A 68 -7.78 27.58 39.25
N GLY A 69 -7.70 26.26 39.02
CA GLY A 69 -7.02 25.61 37.90
C GLY A 69 -5.67 26.26 37.55
N ASP A 70 -4.76 26.35 38.51
CA ASP A 70 -3.41 26.91 38.33
C ASP A 70 -2.49 26.03 37.47
N GLY A 71 -2.96 24.87 37.02
CA GLY A 71 -2.38 24.16 35.88
C GLY A 71 -0.98 23.62 36.17
N ASP A 72 -0.73 23.24 37.42
CA ASP A 72 0.48 22.61 37.93
C ASP A 72 0.68 21.18 37.40
N GLY A 73 -0.04 20.80 36.34
CA GLY A 73 0.01 19.47 35.75
C GLY A 73 1.46 19.05 35.58
N ASP A 74 1.83 17.93 36.24
CA ASP A 74 3.16 17.38 36.17
C ASP A 74 3.63 17.36 34.71
N PRO A 75 4.89 17.76 34.44
CA PRO A 75 5.42 17.69 33.09
C PRO A 75 5.22 16.26 32.57
N PRO A 76 4.78 16.09 31.31
CA PRO A 76 4.52 14.76 30.78
C PRO A 76 5.78 13.91 30.94
N ASP A 77 5.58 12.66 31.36
CA ASP A 77 6.68 11.71 31.49
C ASP A 77 7.51 11.69 30.20
N PRO A 78 8.85 11.66 30.32
CA PRO A 78 9.70 11.61 29.14
C PRO A 78 9.39 10.36 28.32
N ILE A 79 9.36 10.50 26.99
CA ILE A 79 9.24 9.36 26.09
C ILE A 79 10.48 8.48 26.29
N VAL A 80 10.29 7.29 26.85
CA VAL A 80 11.35 6.28 27.02
C VAL A 80 11.31 5.35 25.81
N TYR A 81 12.32 5.45 24.94
CA TYR A 81 12.51 4.49 23.86
C TYR A 81 13.17 3.22 24.40
N SER A 82 12.70 2.06 23.94
CA SER A 82 13.31 0.76 24.29
C SER A 82 14.70 0.62 23.68
N ASP A 83 15.63 0.03 24.44
CA ASP A 83 16.99 -0.31 24.04
C ASP A 83 17.19 -1.82 23.82
N ALA A 84 16.08 -2.59 23.79
CA ALA A 84 16.08 -4.01 23.45
C ALA A 84 16.74 -4.25 22.09
N ALA A 85 17.31 -5.45 21.91
CA ALA A 85 18.01 -5.78 20.68
C ALA A 85 17.01 -5.96 19.53
N VAL A 86 17.43 -5.74 18.28
CA VAL A 86 16.54 -5.83 17.12
C VAL A 86 15.90 -7.22 17.00
N GLU A 87 16.64 -8.26 17.38
CA GLU A 87 16.18 -9.65 17.44
C GLU A 87 15.06 -9.91 18.47
N ASP A 88 14.85 -9.01 19.43
CA ASP A 88 13.74 -9.09 20.40
C ASP A 88 12.43 -8.56 19.80
N TYR A 89 12.49 -7.89 18.63
CA TYR A 89 11.32 -7.39 17.92
C TYR A 89 10.87 -8.35 16.83
N THR A 90 9.55 -8.49 16.71
CA THR A 90 8.93 -9.13 15.55
C THR A 90 8.49 -8.05 14.57
N ARG A 91 8.75 -8.29 13.28
CA ARG A 91 8.23 -7.40 12.24
C ARG A 91 6.74 -7.66 12.07
N VAL A 92 5.96 -6.60 12.23
CA VAL A 92 4.49 -6.63 12.11
C VAL A 92 4.03 -6.16 10.74
N ASP A 93 4.80 -5.28 10.08
CA ASP A 93 4.40 -4.68 8.81
C ASP A 93 5.59 -4.37 7.90
N ARG A 94 5.34 -4.37 6.60
CA ARG A 94 6.24 -3.95 5.53
C ARG A 94 5.49 -3.03 4.57
N MET A 95 5.97 -1.79 4.48
CA MET A 95 5.40 -0.76 3.62
C MET A 95 6.54 0.04 2.97
N GLY A 96 7.37 -0.62 2.15
CA GLY A 96 8.45 0.06 1.44
C GLY A 96 7.91 1.05 0.41
N MET A 97 7.08 0.53 -0.49
CA MET A 97 6.34 1.25 -1.49
C MET A 97 4.85 1.31 -1.14
N PRO A 98 4.19 2.46 -1.36
CA PRO A 98 2.76 2.59 -1.17
C PRO A 98 1.97 1.57 -2.00
N ALA A 99 0.82 1.15 -1.48
CA ALA A 99 -0.13 0.24 -2.12
C ALA A 99 0.31 -1.23 -2.33
N VAL A 100 1.60 -1.57 -2.24
CA VAL A 100 2.06 -2.95 -2.50
C VAL A 100 1.46 -3.93 -1.50
N ASN A 101 1.84 -3.82 -0.23
CA ASN A 101 1.29 -4.70 0.80
C ASN A 101 -0.22 -4.51 0.92
N THR A 102 -0.72 -3.28 0.90
CA THR A 102 -2.15 -3.00 1.20
C THR A 102 -3.11 -3.46 0.09
N ALA A 103 -2.77 -3.30 -1.19
CA ALA A 103 -3.68 -3.56 -2.31
C ALA A 103 -3.31 -4.79 -3.16
N LEU A 104 -2.03 -5.18 -3.23
CA LEU A 104 -1.59 -6.23 -4.16
C LEU A 104 -1.32 -7.59 -3.51
N ILE A 105 -1.07 -7.60 -2.20
CA ILE A 105 -0.77 -8.81 -1.43
C ILE A 105 -2.01 -9.32 -0.70
N MET A 106 -2.27 -10.63 -0.76
CA MET A 106 -3.36 -11.28 -0.03
C MET A 106 -2.86 -11.92 1.26
N SER A 107 -1.67 -12.55 1.22
CA SER A 107 -1.00 -13.19 2.37
C SER A 107 -0.29 -12.19 3.28
N LYS A 108 -1.05 -11.26 3.90
CA LYS A 108 -0.50 -10.13 4.69
C LYS A 108 0.54 -10.54 5.74
N ASP A 109 0.21 -11.51 6.59
CA ASP A 109 1.09 -11.92 7.69
C ASP A 109 2.40 -12.55 7.19
N GLU A 110 2.32 -13.36 6.14
CA GLU A 110 3.48 -14.00 5.52
C GLU A 110 4.37 -12.95 4.83
N TYR A 111 3.77 -12.04 4.07
CA TYR A 111 4.48 -10.93 3.45
C TYR A 111 5.17 -10.05 4.48
N ASN A 112 4.46 -9.68 5.55
CA ASN A 112 4.98 -8.89 6.66
C ASN A 112 6.11 -9.60 7.40
N ALA A 113 6.12 -10.93 7.45
CA ALA A 113 7.20 -11.73 8.01
C ALA A 113 8.39 -11.97 7.06
N ALA A 114 8.26 -11.70 5.75
CA ALA A 114 9.24 -12.05 4.71
C ALA A 114 10.30 -10.99 4.39
N ASN A 115 11.51 -11.39 4.01
CA ASN A 115 12.66 -10.51 3.79
C ASN A 115 12.66 -9.88 2.38
N PRO A 116 13.35 -8.74 2.18
CA PRO A 116 13.57 -8.18 0.84
C PRO A 116 14.16 -9.18 -0.17
N THR A 117 14.93 -10.17 0.28
CA THR A 117 15.46 -11.24 -0.58
C THR A 117 14.36 -12.11 -1.19
N ASP A 118 13.25 -12.28 -0.48
CA ASP A 118 12.13 -13.14 -0.86
C ASP A 118 11.28 -12.43 -1.93
N ASP A 119 11.19 -11.10 -1.89
CA ASP A 119 10.63 -10.30 -2.99
C ASP A 119 11.46 -10.46 -4.27
N VAL A 120 12.80 -10.44 -4.16
CA VAL A 120 13.72 -10.62 -5.30
C VAL A 120 13.62 -12.04 -5.85
N ALA A 121 13.33 -13.02 -4.99
CA ALA A 121 13.03 -14.40 -5.38
C ALA A 121 11.65 -14.56 -6.06
N LEU A 122 10.84 -13.49 -6.05
CA LEU A 122 9.47 -13.43 -6.57
C LEU A 122 8.50 -14.37 -5.83
N ASP A 123 8.73 -14.63 -4.54
CA ASP A 123 7.89 -15.52 -3.74
C ASP A 123 6.42 -15.04 -3.71
N PHE A 124 6.21 -13.72 -3.70
CA PHE A 124 4.87 -13.08 -3.76
C PHE A 124 4.46 -12.62 -5.16
N GLY A 125 5.31 -12.82 -6.18
CA GLY A 125 5.03 -12.44 -7.56
C GLY A 125 3.70 -12.97 -8.11
N PRO A 126 3.31 -14.23 -7.83
CA PRO A 126 2.02 -14.77 -8.23
C PRO A 126 0.80 -14.03 -7.65
N GLU A 127 0.87 -13.56 -6.40
CA GLU A 127 -0.21 -12.79 -5.79
C GLU A 127 -0.32 -11.40 -6.42
N VAL A 128 0.83 -10.73 -6.59
CA VAL A 128 0.88 -9.41 -7.23
C VAL A 128 0.29 -9.46 -8.63
N ILE A 129 0.66 -10.45 -9.46
CA ILE A 129 0.11 -10.56 -10.82
C ILE A 129 -1.37 -10.94 -10.82
N ALA A 130 -1.83 -11.74 -9.85
CA ALA A 130 -3.25 -12.07 -9.71
C ALA A 130 -4.07 -10.82 -9.37
N SER A 131 -3.63 -10.02 -8.40
CA SER A 131 -4.25 -8.75 -8.01
C SER A 131 -4.25 -7.76 -9.15
N LEU A 132 -3.12 -7.58 -9.85
CA LEU A 132 -3.05 -6.73 -11.04
C LEU A 132 -4.01 -7.20 -12.14
N THR A 133 -4.08 -8.50 -12.41
CA THR A 133 -5.01 -9.06 -13.39
C THR A 133 -6.46 -8.76 -13.01
N GLY A 134 -6.81 -8.85 -11.73
CA GLY A 134 -8.13 -8.47 -11.21
C GLY A 134 -8.44 -6.99 -11.42
N LEU A 135 -7.49 -6.10 -11.13
CA LEU A 135 -7.64 -4.66 -11.34
C LEU A 135 -7.84 -4.32 -12.82
N HIS A 136 -7.02 -4.90 -13.71
CA HIS A 136 -7.18 -4.71 -15.17
C HIS A 136 -8.51 -5.23 -15.67
N ALA A 137 -8.95 -6.41 -15.21
CA ALA A 137 -10.25 -6.95 -15.58
C ALA A 137 -11.41 -6.04 -15.14
N ALA A 138 -11.25 -5.31 -14.04
CA ALA A 138 -12.26 -4.41 -13.49
C ALA A 138 -12.25 -3.00 -14.08
N LEU A 139 -11.10 -2.50 -14.55
CA LEU A 139 -10.92 -1.08 -14.88
C LEU A 139 -10.45 -0.80 -16.32
N ASP A 140 -10.01 -1.81 -17.08
CA ASP A 140 -9.49 -1.57 -18.43
C ASP A 140 -10.56 -1.00 -19.39
N ASP A 141 -11.80 -1.46 -19.27
CA ASP A 141 -12.90 -0.95 -20.08
C ASP A 141 -13.26 0.49 -19.74
N ASP A 142 -13.22 0.87 -18.46
CA ASP A 142 -13.38 2.24 -17.99
C ASP A 142 -12.26 3.14 -18.54
N LEU A 143 -11.00 2.69 -18.46
CA LEU A 143 -9.85 3.42 -19.00
C LEU A 143 -9.96 3.62 -20.52
N LEU A 144 -10.36 2.57 -21.25
CA LEU A 144 -10.62 2.67 -22.69
C LEU A 144 -11.79 3.62 -22.99
N GLY A 145 -12.82 3.63 -22.15
CA GLY A 145 -13.97 4.54 -22.24
C GLY A 145 -13.59 6.01 -22.15
N VAL A 146 -12.51 6.33 -21.43
CA VAL A 146 -11.93 7.68 -21.33
C VAL A 146 -10.72 7.91 -22.24
N MET A 147 -10.51 7.04 -23.24
CA MET A 147 -9.43 7.12 -24.23
C MET A 147 -8.01 6.97 -23.65
N LEU A 148 -7.88 6.36 -22.48
CA LEU A 148 -6.60 5.93 -21.93
C LEU A 148 -6.29 4.52 -22.42
N THR A 149 -4.99 4.18 -22.46
CA THR A 149 -4.51 2.91 -23.00
C THR A 149 -3.90 2.10 -21.86
N PRO A 150 -4.60 1.05 -21.38
CA PRO A 150 -4.04 0.21 -20.36
C PRO A 150 -2.85 -0.61 -20.88
N CYS A 151 -1.91 -0.95 -20.01
CA CYS A 151 -0.90 -1.97 -20.28
C CYS A 151 -1.47 -3.36 -19.96
N ALA A 152 -0.88 -4.42 -20.52
CA ALA A 152 -1.19 -5.77 -20.03
C ALA A 152 -0.59 -5.95 -18.62
N PRO A 153 -1.20 -6.74 -17.70
CA PRO A 153 -0.73 -6.87 -16.32
C PRO A 153 0.77 -7.18 -16.19
N ASN A 154 1.30 -8.10 -17.00
CA ASN A 154 2.73 -8.43 -17.01
C ASN A 154 3.62 -7.27 -17.48
N GLN A 155 3.13 -6.45 -18.42
CA GLN A 155 3.85 -5.24 -18.84
C GLN A 155 3.86 -4.22 -17.70
N CYS A 156 2.73 -4.00 -17.03
CA CYS A 156 2.62 -3.07 -15.90
C CYS A 156 3.51 -3.48 -14.71
N LEU A 157 3.58 -4.79 -14.43
CA LEU A 157 4.51 -5.31 -13.43
C LEU A 157 5.97 -5.08 -13.82
N ASN A 158 6.34 -5.32 -15.08
CA ASN A 158 7.72 -5.12 -15.55
C ASN A 158 8.16 -3.64 -15.49
N GLN A 159 7.27 -2.69 -15.80
CA GLN A 159 7.57 -1.26 -15.66
C GLN A 159 7.66 -0.82 -14.20
N ALA A 160 6.88 -1.42 -13.30
CA ALA A 160 6.91 -1.10 -11.86
C ALA A 160 8.04 -1.79 -11.08
N SER A 161 8.52 -2.94 -11.56
CA SER A 161 9.48 -3.82 -10.86
C SER A 161 10.72 -3.09 -10.31
N PRO A 162 11.38 -2.17 -11.03
CA PRO A 162 12.55 -1.45 -10.50
C PRO A 162 12.27 -0.65 -9.23
N LEU A 163 11.00 -0.29 -8.99
CA LEU A 163 10.57 0.49 -7.84
C LEU A 163 10.08 -0.41 -6.70
N VAL A 164 9.25 -1.42 -7.02
CA VAL A 164 8.55 -2.25 -6.02
C VAL A 164 9.24 -3.56 -5.67
N ILE A 165 10.34 -3.94 -6.35
CA ILE A 165 11.10 -5.16 -6.06
C ILE A 165 12.58 -4.83 -5.79
N PRO A 166 13.12 -5.13 -4.60
CA PRO A 166 12.37 -5.49 -3.39
C PRO A 166 11.53 -4.31 -2.87
N ASP A 167 10.50 -4.61 -2.09
CA ASP A 167 9.64 -3.60 -1.47
C ASP A 167 10.38 -2.95 -0.30
N THR A 168 11.12 -1.90 -0.65
CA THR A 168 12.02 -1.16 0.25
C THR A 168 11.94 0.32 -0.09
N LEU A 169 12.03 1.17 0.93
CA LEU A 169 12.17 2.61 0.71
C LEU A 169 13.56 2.88 0.13
N LYS A 170 13.62 3.55 -1.02
CA LYS A 170 14.85 3.93 -1.70
C LYS A 170 15.07 5.42 -1.50
N ILE A 171 16.16 5.77 -0.81
CA ILE A 171 16.56 7.16 -0.58
C ILE A 171 17.95 7.38 -1.16
N ASP A 172 18.04 8.34 -2.06
CA ASP A 172 19.26 8.98 -2.54
C ASP A 172 19.31 10.40 -1.95
N LEU A 173 20.40 10.70 -1.25
CA LEU A 173 20.59 12.00 -0.58
C LEU A 173 21.08 13.10 -1.52
N ASP A 174 21.41 12.75 -2.77
CA ASP A 174 21.84 13.69 -3.80
C ASP A 174 20.67 14.16 -4.70
N ASP A 175 19.49 13.51 -4.59
CA ASP A 175 18.28 13.83 -5.34
C ASP A 175 17.23 14.56 -4.47
N ASP A 176 16.23 15.18 -5.12
CA ASP A 176 15.11 15.84 -4.44
C ASP A 176 14.29 14.84 -3.60
N ASP A 177 13.77 15.27 -2.45
CA ASP A 177 13.03 14.48 -1.47
C ASP A 177 11.54 14.28 -1.85
N THR A 178 11.30 13.93 -3.10
CA THR A 178 9.97 13.69 -3.68
C THR A 178 9.84 12.26 -4.20
N PHE A 179 8.61 11.75 -4.28
CA PHE A 179 8.34 10.40 -4.77
C PHE A 179 8.95 10.16 -6.16
N PRO A 180 9.70 9.06 -6.38
CA PRO A 180 9.85 7.89 -5.49
C PRO A 180 11.00 7.96 -4.47
N ASN A 181 11.79 9.04 -4.45
CA ASN A 181 12.88 9.27 -3.52
C ASN A 181 12.37 9.77 -2.14
N GLY A 182 11.59 8.92 -1.46
CA GLY A 182 10.77 9.33 -0.33
C GLY A 182 9.39 9.78 -0.80
N ARG A 183 8.82 10.78 -0.11
CA ARG A 183 7.59 11.48 -0.53
C ARG A 183 7.45 12.79 0.22
N ALA A 184 7.09 13.85 -0.50
CA ALA A 184 6.55 15.08 0.06
C ALA A 184 5.04 14.94 0.33
N LEU A 185 4.49 15.78 1.19
CA LEU A 185 3.06 15.81 1.49
C LEU A 185 2.19 16.13 0.28
N THR A 186 2.76 16.84 -0.71
CA THR A 186 2.10 17.25 -1.95
C THR A 186 2.20 16.22 -3.06
N ASP A 187 2.95 15.13 -2.87
CA ASP A 187 3.17 14.17 -3.95
C ASP A 187 1.89 13.39 -4.25
N PRO A 188 1.47 13.30 -5.53
CA PRO A 188 0.28 12.55 -5.94
C PRO A 188 0.60 11.05 -6.06
N VAL A 189 1.11 10.47 -4.97
CA VAL A 189 1.67 9.11 -4.92
C VAL A 189 0.70 8.07 -5.47
N MET A 190 -0.57 8.12 -5.10
CA MET A 190 -1.56 7.12 -5.53
C MET A 190 -1.92 7.26 -7.02
N ASP A 191 -2.02 8.48 -7.54
CA ASP A 191 -2.27 8.70 -8.97
C ASP A 191 -1.10 8.22 -9.83
N VAL A 192 0.12 8.54 -9.40
CA VAL A 192 1.36 8.09 -10.07
C VAL A 192 1.49 6.57 -9.99
N THR A 193 1.22 5.98 -8.83
CA THR A 193 1.25 4.52 -8.65
C THR A 193 0.22 3.84 -9.53
N LEU A 194 -1.02 4.35 -9.59
CA LEU A 194 -2.06 3.80 -10.45
C LEU A 194 -1.71 3.97 -11.93
N GLY A 195 -1.13 5.12 -12.32
CA GLY A 195 -0.61 5.32 -13.67
C GLY A 195 0.46 4.29 -14.03
N LEU A 196 1.36 3.98 -13.09
CA LEU A 196 2.40 2.97 -13.25
C LEU A 196 1.86 1.54 -13.31
N ILE A 197 0.75 1.20 -12.65
CA ILE A 197 0.23 -0.17 -12.66
C ILE A 197 -0.92 -0.40 -13.63
N MET A 198 -1.53 0.65 -14.20
CA MET A 198 -2.65 0.53 -15.13
C MET A 198 -2.31 1.00 -16.55
N LEU A 199 -1.51 2.06 -16.72
CA LEU A 199 -1.32 2.69 -18.04
C LEU A 199 -0.11 2.16 -18.79
N ASN A 200 -0.26 2.08 -20.11
CA ASN A 200 0.84 1.84 -21.03
C ASN A 200 1.74 3.08 -21.13
N LEU A 201 2.88 3.06 -20.44
CA LEU A 201 3.83 4.19 -20.41
C LEU A 201 4.60 4.42 -21.72
N MET A 202 4.39 3.58 -22.75
CA MET A 202 4.85 3.91 -24.11
C MET A 202 3.92 4.90 -24.82
N VAL A 203 2.72 5.13 -24.27
CA VAL A 203 1.67 5.98 -24.85
C VAL A 203 1.33 7.14 -23.92
N HIS A 204 1.31 6.90 -22.61
CA HIS A 204 0.90 7.87 -21.59
C HIS A 204 2.05 8.21 -20.65
N GLU A 205 2.03 9.40 -20.06
CA GLU A 205 2.94 9.74 -18.97
C GLU A 205 2.50 9.07 -17.66
N VAL A 206 3.42 8.79 -16.75
CA VAL A 206 3.09 8.18 -15.45
C VAL A 206 2.17 9.06 -14.59
N THR A 207 2.18 10.37 -14.85
CA THR A 207 1.35 11.37 -14.16
C THR A 207 -0.01 11.62 -14.83
N THR A 208 -0.38 10.84 -15.86
CA THR A 208 -1.61 11.08 -16.64
C THR A 208 -2.89 11.04 -15.79
N LEU A 209 -2.90 10.31 -14.67
CA LEU A 209 -4.05 10.22 -13.77
C LEU A 209 -4.09 11.31 -12.68
N VAL A 210 -3.03 12.12 -12.56
CA VAL A 210 -2.95 13.18 -11.54
C VAL A 210 -4.03 14.22 -11.79
N GLY A 211 -4.90 14.45 -10.79
CA GLY A 211 -6.02 15.37 -10.90
C GLY A 211 -7.21 14.85 -11.73
N VAL A 212 -7.14 13.60 -12.20
CA VAL A 212 -8.26 12.93 -12.89
C VAL A 212 -9.11 12.15 -11.88
N LEU A 213 -8.45 11.42 -10.98
CA LEU A 213 -9.11 10.53 -10.02
C LEU A 213 -9.15 11.13 -8.62
N ASN A 214 -8.02 11.71 -8.18
CA ASN A 214 -7.90 12.32 -6.87
C ASN A 214 -7.77 13.85 -6.99
N PRO A 215 -8.22 14.62 -5.97
CA PRO A 215 -7.93 16.04 -5.89
C PRO A 215 -6.42 16.30 -5.91
N THR A 216 -5.99 17.37 -6.58
CA THR A 216 -4.57 17.71 -6.68
C THR A 216 -4.02 18.41 -5.44
N GLU A 217 -4.90 18.90 -4.56
CA GLU A 217 -4.55 19.68 -3.37
C GLU A 217 -5.51 19.35 -2.22
N ASN A 218 -5.03 19.57 -1.00
CA ASN A 218 -5.86 19.47 0.21
C ASN A 218 -6.84 20.66 0.30
N ASP A 219 -7.95 20.48 1.03
CA ASP A 219 -8.94 21.55 1.23
C ASP A 219 -8.36 22.79 1.93
N VAL A 220 -7.36 22.56 2.79
CA VAL A 220 -6.59 23.60 3.47
C VAL A 220 -5.10 23.43 3.13
N PRO A 221 -4.39 24.50 2.72
CA PRO A 221 -2.96 24.43 2.45
C PRO A 221 -2.16 23.87 3.63
N PHE A 222 -1.06 23.18 3.34
CA PHE A 222 -0.12 22.76 4.36
C PHE A 222 0.54 23.97 5.04
N GLU A 223 0.87 23.80 6.32
CA GLU A 223 1.59 24.81 7.08
C GLU A 223 3.07 24.83 6.67
N ALA A 224 3.70 26.00 6.73
CA ALA A 224 5.13 26.14 6.42
C ALA A 224 6.03 25.59 7.54
N ASP A 225 5.48 25.43 8.75
CA ASP A 225 6.16 25.00 9.96
C ASP A 225 5.45 23.81 10.58
N PHE A 226 6.18 23.02 11.38
CA PHE A 226 5.61 21.89 12.10
C PHE A 226 4.52 22.34 13.11
N PRO A 227 3.36 21.65 13.20
CA PRO A 227 2.96 20.46 12.44
C PRO A 227 2.43 20.84 11.04
N TYR A 228 3.09 20.36 9.98
CA TYR A 228 2.85 20.75 8.58
C TYR A 228 1.42 20.48 8.05
N LEU A 229 0.61 19.69 8.78
CA LEU A 229 -0.78 19.41 8.45
C LEU A 229 -1.71 20.43 9.09
N ALA A 230 -2.64 20.97 8.30
CA ALA A 230 -3.68 21.87 8.81
C ALA A 230 -4.59 21.16 9.83
N PRO A 231 -5.19 21.90 10.79
CA PRO A 231 -6.19 21.36 11.71
C PRO A 231 -7.43 20.79 10.97
N PRO A 232 -8.13 19.80 11.57
CA PRO A 232 -9.41 19.34 11.04
C PRO A 232 -10.44 20.48 11.04
N HIS A 233 -11.29 20.50 10.00
CA HIS A 233 -12.31 21.54 9.78
C HIS A 233 -13.74 21.05 10.03
#